data_AF-A0A7X9JUU2-F1
#
_entry.id   AF-A0A7X9JUU2-F1
#
_cell.length_a   1.000
_cell.length_b   1.000
_cell.length_c   1.000
_cell.angle_alpha   90.00
_cell.angle_beta   90.00
_cell.angle_gamma   90.00
#
_symmetry.space_group_name_H-M   'P 1'
#
loop_
_entity.id
_entity.type
_entity.pdbx_description
1 polymer ?
#
loop_
_entity_poly.entity_id
_entity_poly.type
_entity_poly.pdbx_seq_one_letter_code
_entity_poly.pdbx_strand_id
1 'polypeptide(L)'
;PKNTAAILDAPPGTSCPVIAAIRDSNIVLLVTEPTPFGLHDLTLAVDMVRELKLPFGIIVNRVGSGDDRVHDFCRKENIPILLEIPDDRRIAEAYSRGILMVDALPEYRKLFEKLLTNIDSVRAREI
;
A
#
# COMPACT_ATOMS: atom_id res chain seq x y z
N PRO A 1 2.82 20.29 14.85
CA PRO A 1 1.42 20.71 14.58
C PRO A 1 0.47 19.51 14.77
N LYS A 2 -0.70 19.69 15.39
CA LYS A 2 -1.63 18.61 15.78
C LYS A 2 -2.35 17.90 14.62
N ASN A 3 -1.83 17.95 13.38
CA ASN A 3 -2.44 17.35 12.19
C ASN A 3 -1.42 16.82 11.15
N THR A 4 -0.16 16.56 11.54
CA THR A 4 0.83 15.97 10.61
C THR A 4 0.70 14.46 10.63
N ALA A 5 0.51 13.83 9.47
CA ALA A 5 0.50 12.38 9.34
C ALA A 5 1.88 11.81 9.73
N ALA A 6 1.89 10.82 10.62
CA ALA A 6 3.07 10.01 10.88
C ALA A 6 3.06 8.82 9.91
N ILE A 7 4.14 8.67 9.14
CA ILE A 7 4.32 7.54 8.22
C ILE A 7 5.30 6.58 8.88
N LEU A 8 4.82 5.38 9.17
CA LEU A 8 5.59 4.31 9.79
C LEU A 8 5.96 3.29 8.71
N ASP A 9 7.25 3.14 8.43
CA ASP A 9 7.74 2.09 7.54
C ASP A 9 7.86 0.78 8.34
N ALA A 10 7.03 -0.19 7.99
CA ALA A 10 6.92 -1.46 8.70
C ALA A 10 7.79 -2.54 8.05
N PRO A 11 8.35 -3.48 8.83
CA PRO A 11 9.01 -4.64 8.26
C PRO A 11 8.01 -5.48 7.43
N PRO A 12 8.49 -6.29 6.48
CA PRO A 12 7.62 -7.15 5.69
C PRO A 12 7.08 -8.35 6.50
N GLY A 13 6.00 -8.96 6.00
CA GLY A 13 5.42 -10.20 6.52
C GLY A 13 4.38 -9.99 7.62
N THR A 14 4.25 -10.98 8.51
CA THR A 14 3.18 -11.06 9.55
C THR A 14 3.72 -11.37 10.95
N SER A 15 4.96 -10.98 11.22
CA SER A 15 5.66 -11.31 12.47
C SER A 15 5.40 -10.29 13.59
N CYS A 16 5.82 -10.60 14.82
CA CYS A 16 5.68 -9.69 15.97
C CYS A 16 6.25 -8.28 15.74
N PRO A 17 7.41 -8.08 15.06
CA PRO A 17 7.87 -6.75 14.66
C PRO A 17 6.87 -5.97 13.80
N VAL A 18 6.16 -6.63 12.89
CA VAL A 18 5.14 -6.00 12.04
C VAL A 18 3.97 -5.56 12.91
N ILE A 19 3.47 -6.46 13.76
CA ILE A 19 2.36 -6.17 14.69
C ILE A 19 2.72 -4.98 15.60
N ALA A 20 3.94 -4.97 16.15
CA ALA A 20 4.41 -3.89 17.01
C ALA A 20 4.46 -2.53 16.27
N ALA A 21 4.83 -2.54 14.98
CA ALA A 21 4.89 -1.33 14.17
C ALA A 21 3.50 -0.77 13.81
N ILE A 22 2.48 -1.62 13.65
CA ILE A 22 1.17 -1.20 13.11
C ILE A 22 0.05 -1.08 14.15
N ARG A 23 0.21 -1.62 15.37
CA ARG A 23 -0.88 -1.81 16.34
C ARG A 23 -1.65 -0.52 16.69
N ASP A 24 -0.99 0.62 16.74
CA ASP A 24 -1.59 1.90 17.13
C ASP A 24 -1.87 2.82 15.92
N SER A 25 -1.80 2.28 14.70
CA SER A 25 -2.01 3.03 13.46
C SER A 25 -3.48 3.29 13.19
N ASN A 26 -3.79 4.49 12.68
CA ASN A 26 -5.16 4.82 12.27
C ASN A 26 -5.59 4.15 10.95
N ILE A 27 -4.61 3.70 10.16
CA ILE A 27 -4.82 2.94 8.92
C ILE A 27 -3.52 2.19 8.59
N VAL A 28 -3.64 1.03 7.96
CA VAL A 28 -2.52 0.25 7.41
C VAL A 28 -2.60 0.23 5.89
N LEU A 29 -1.49 0.52 5.22
CA LEU A 29 -1.38 0.43 3.76
C LEU A 29 -0.56 -0.81 3.42
N LEU A 30 -1.22 -1.84 2.87
CA LEU A 30 -0.54 -3.07 2.46
C LEU A 30 -0.07 -2.92 1.02
N VAL A 31 1.25 -2.99 0.81
CA VAL A 31 1.86 -2.89 -0.52
C VAL A 31 2.14 -4.30 -1.04
N THR A 32 1.71 -4.60 -2.26
CA THR A 32 2.02 -5.86 -2.95
C THR A 32 2.42 -5.62 -4.40
N GLU A 33 2.92 -6.65 -5.07
CA GLU A 33 3.11 -6.70 -6.51
C GLU A 33 2.20 -7.78 -7.13
N PRO A 34 1.78 -7.66 -8.40
CA PRO A 34 0.84 -8.58 -9.05
C PRO A 34 1.47 -9.93 -9.44
N THR A 35 2.20 -10.54 -8.51
CA THR A 35 2.86 -11.84 -8.67
C THR A 35 2.20 -12.90 -7.76
N PRO A 36 2.34 -14.21 -8.07
CA PRO A 36 1.79 -15.26 -7.20
C PRO A 36 2.33 -15.21 -5.76
N PHE A 37 3.60 -14.84 -5.59
CA PHE A 37 4.21 -14.66 -4.28
C PHE A 37 3.67 -13.40 -3.58
N GLY A 38 3.56 -12.28 -4.30
CA GLY A 38 2.96 -11.05 -3.77
C GLY A 38 1.52 -11.26 -3.29
N LEU A 39 0.72 -12.05 -4.01
CA LEU A 39 -0.63 -12.39 -3.58
C LEU A 39 -0.66 -13.30 -2.34
N HIS A 40 0.24 -14.30 -2.27
CA HIS A 40 0.33 -15.16 -1.10
C HIS A 40 0.66 -14.36 0.17
N ASP A 41 1.70 -13.53 0.10
CA ASP A 41 2.13 -12.68 1.22
C ASP A 41 1.05 -11.65 1.58
N LEU A 42 0.39 -11.06 0.56
CA LEU A 42 -0.72 -10.14 0.79
C LEU A 42 -1.87 -10.83 1.53
N THR A 43 -2.22 -12.07 1.16
CA THR A 43 -3.33 -12.81 1.79
C THR A 43 -3.06 -12.97 3.29
N LEU A 44 -1.85 -13.38 3.67
CA LEU A 44 -1.44 -13.51 5.07
C LEU A 44 -1.48 -12.16 5.80
N ALA A 45 -1.00 -11.09 5.16
CA ALA A 45 -1.01 -9.76 5.76
C ALA A 45 -2.44 -9.22 5.97
N VAL A 46 -3.35 -9.48 5.03
CA VAL A 46 -4.78 -9.14 5.11
C VAL A 46 -5.43 -9.86 6.30
N ASP A 47 -5.19 -11.16 6.46
CA ASP A 47 -5.74 -11.92 7.58
C ASP A 47 -5.26 -11.37 8.92
N MET A 48 -3.96 -11.06 9.04
CA MET A 48 -3.38 -10.44 10.24
C MET A 48 -4.03 -9.08 10.57
N VAL A 49 -4.14 -8.15 9.60
CA VAL A 49 -4.72 -6.81 9.90
C VAL A 49 -6.20 -6.90 10.24
N ARG A 50 -6.93 -7.86 9.66
CA ARG A 50 -8.33 -8.16 10.02
C ARG A 50 -8.44 -8.68 11.45
N GLU A 51 -7.57 -9.58 11.88
CA GLU A 51 -7.54 -10.07 13.27
C GLU A 51 -7.24 -8.94 14.27
N LEU A 52 -6.36 -8.01 13.89
CA LEU A 52 -6.04 -6.81 14.68
C LEU A 52 -7.15 -5.75 14.64
N LYS A 53 -8.16 -5.91 13.78
CA LYS A 53 -9.27 -4.97 13.57
C LYS A 53 -8.79 -3.55 13.25
N LEU A 54 -7.75 -3.46 12.41
CA LEU A 54 -7.21 -2.20 11.94
C LEU A 54 -7.78 -1.86 10.56
N PRO A 55 -8.20 -0.61 10.32
CA PRO A 55 -8.57 -0.16 8.98
C PRO A 55 -7.40 -0.31 8.02
N PHE A 56 -7.65 -0.78 6.80
CA PHE A 56 -6.59 -0.98 5.83
C PHE A 56 -7.03 -0.80 4.37
N GLY A 57 -6.04 -0.62 3.49
CA GLY A 57 -6.23 -0.64 2.05
C GLY A 57 -4.98 -1.12 1.31
N ILE A 58 -5.16 -1.47 0.04
CA ILE A 58 -4.09 -2.08 -0.77
C ILE A 58 -3.46 -1.06 -1.71
N ILE A 59 -2.15 -1.12 -1.85
CA ILE A 59 -1.39 -0.48 -2.92
C ILE A 59 -0.80 -1.58 -3.80
N VAL A 60 -1.14 -1.58 -5.08
CA VAL A 60 -0.54 -2.50 -6.05
C VAL A 60 0.64 -1.78 -6.71
N ASN A 61 1.84 -2.20 -6.35
CA ASN A 61 3.08 -1.72 -6.93
C ASN A 61 3.46 -2.58 -8.14
N ARG A 62 4.23 -2.04 -9.08
CA ARG A 62 4.68 -2.73 -10.32
C ARG A 62 3.54 -3.32 -11.14
N VAL A 63 2.44 -2.59 -11.28
CA VAL A 63 1.34 -3.00 -12.16
C VAL A 63 1.84 -3.21 -13.59
N GLY A 64 1.46 -4.34 -14.18
CA GLY A 64 1.94 -4.79 -15.49
C GLY A 64 3.08 -5.81 -15.45
N SER A 65 3.70 -6.07 -14.28
CA SER A 65 4.74 -7.09 -14.14
C SER A 65 4.20 -8.53 -13.96
N GLY A 66 2.88 -8.70 -13.95
CA GLY A 66 2.21 -9.98 -13.70
C GLY A 66 0.75 -9.97 -14.15
N ASP A 67 -0.14 -10.64 -13.41
CA ASP A 67 -1.55 -10.85 -13.79
C ASP A 67 -2.57 -10.20 -12.83
N ASP A 68 -3.85 -10.33 -13.13
CA ASP A 68 -4.94 -9.64 -12.43
C ASP A 68 -5.36 -10.31 -11.10
N ARG A 69 -4.63 -11.32 -10.61
CA ARG A 69 -5.07 -12.08 -9.42
C ARG A 69 -5.16 -11.24 -8.16
N VAL A 70 -4.28 -10.25 -8.00
CA VAL A 70 -4.35 -9.31 -6.86
C VAL A 70 -5.63 -8.48 -6.94
N HIS A 71 -6.00 -8.00 -8.12
CA HIS A 71 -7.24 -7.25 -8.33
C HIS A 71 -8.47 -8.11 -8.08
N ASP A 72 -8.48 -9.34 -8.58
CA ASP A 72 -9.58 -10.27 -8.38
C ASP A 72 -9.72 -10.69 -6.92
N PHE A 73 -8.60 -10.89 -6.22
CA PHE A 73 -8.60 -11.10 -4.77
C PHE A 73 -9.20 -9.90 -4.03
N CYS A 74 -8.73 -8.68 -4.30
CA CYS A 74 -9.25 -7.48 -3.64
C CYS A 74 -10.76 -7.30 -3.92
N ARG A 75 -11.20 -7.56 -5.15
CA ARG A 75 -12.62 -7.50 -5.54
C ARG A 75 -13.46 -8.53 -4.79
N LYS A 76 -12.99 -9.77 -4.71
CA LYS A 76 -13.67 -10.88 -4.01
C LYS A 76 -13.77 -10.60 -2.51
N GLU A 77 -12.72 -10.07 -1.92
CA GLU A 77 -12.61 -9.78 -0.49
C GLU A 77 -13.20 -8.40 -0.11
N ASN A 78 -13.72 -7.66 -1.10
CA ASN A 78 -14.26 -6.31 -0.95
C ASN A 78 -13.27 -5.32 -0.29
N ILE A 79 -11.99 -5.42 -0.68
CA ILE A 79 -10.91 -4.59 -0.15
C ILE A 79 -10.62 -3.45 -1.14
N PRO A 80 -10.54 -2.19 -0.69
CA PRO A 80 -10.23 -1.07 -1.57
C PRO A 80 -8.76 -1.08 -2.01
N ILE A 81 -8.54 -1.00 -3.32
CA ILE A 81 -7.25 -0.64 -3.90
C ILE A 81 -7.16 0.89 -3.91
N LEU A 82 -6.22 1.45 -3.15
CA LEU A 82 -6.08 2.89 -2.94
C LEU A 82 -5.15 3.55 -3.94
N LEU A 83 -4.18 2.80 -4.46
CA LEU A 83 -3.20 3.26 -5.42
C LEU A 83 -2.66 2.09 -6.25
N GLU A 84 -2.37 2.39 -7.51
CA GLU A 84 -1.66 1.52 -8.43
C GLU A 84 -0.44 2.27 -8.98
N ILE A 85 0.73 1.63 -8.93
CA ILE A 85 1.98 2.17 -9.48
C ILE A 85 2.45 1.23 -10.60
N PRO A 86 2.57 1.70 -11.86
CA PRO A 86 3.04 0.87 -12.96
C PRO A 86 4.49 0.40 -12.78
N ASP A 87 4.85 -0.71 -13.41
CA ASP A 87 6.24 -1.16 -13.50
C ASP A 87 7.02 -0.28 -14.48
N ASP A 88 7.64 0.77 -13.95
CA ASP A 88 8.38 1.77 -14.71
C ASP A 88 9.84 1.84 -14.25
N ARG A 89 10.75 1.39 -15.12
CA ARG A 89 12.21 1.41 -14.87
C ARG A 89 12.75 2.80 -14.54
N ARG A 90 12.12 3.88 -15.01
CA ARG A 90 12.55 5.26 -14.70
C ARG A 90 12.47 5.54 -13.20
N ILE A 91 11.53 4.92 -12.48
CA ILE A 91 11.42 5.00 -11.02
C ILE A 91 12.65 4.38 -10.37
N ALA A 92 13.05 3.20 -10.85
CA ALA A 92 14.21 2.48 -10.34
C ALA A 92 15.52 3.24 -10.54
N GLU A 93 15.66 3.83 -11.73
CA GLU A 93 16.80 4.66 -12.09
C GLU A 93 16.85 5.94 -11.25
N ALA A 94 15.71 6.58 -10.97
CA ALA A 94 15.67 7.77 -10.12
C ALA A 94 16.08 7.48 -8.66
N TYR A 95 15.47 6.48 -8.02
CA TYR A 95 15.74 6.21 -6.61
C TYR A 95 17.17 5.69 -6.39
N SER A 96 17.75 4.95 -7.35
CA SER A 96 19.16 4.50 -7.27
C SER A 96 20.17 5.65 -7.28
N ARG A 97 19.76 6.85 -7.71
CA ARG A 97 20.53 8.10 -7.62
C ARG A 97 20.15 8.96 -6.41
N GLY A 98 19.30 8.46 -5.51
CA GLY A 98 18.78 9.22 -4.37
C GLY A 98 17.79 10.33 -4.75
N ILE A 99 17.21 10.27 -5.96
CA ILE A 99 16.23 11.26 -6.43
C ILE A 99 14.83 10.70 -6.16
N LEU A 100 13.98 11.52 -5.54
CA LEU A 100 12.58 11.15 -5.30
C LEU A 100 11.84 10.98 -6.63
N MET A 101 10.99 9.95 -6.71
CA MET A 101 10.20 9.66 -7.91
C MET A 101 9.35 10.85 -8.34
N VAL A 102 8.72 11.57 -7.40
CA VAL A 102 7.85 12.73 -7.71
C VAL A 102 8.61 13.98 -8.18
N ASP A 103 9.93 13.99 -8.04
CA ASP A 103 10.79 15.06 -8.53
C ASP A 103 11.38 14.68 -9.90
N ALA A 104 11.77 13.41 -10.08
CA ALA A 104 12.26 12.90 -11.36
C ALA A 104 11.15 12.72 -12.40
N LEU A 105 9.95 12.33 -11.95
CA LEU A 105 8.80 11.97 -12.77
C LEU A 105 7.55 12.68 -12.21
N PRO A 106 7.37 13.99 -12.48
CA PRO A 106 6.29 14.79 -11.91
C PRO A 106 4.88 14.24 -12.21
N GLU A 107 4.72 13.43 -13.26
CA GLU A 107 3.46 12.76 -13.59
C GLU A 107 2.95 11.85 -12.45
N TYR A 108 3.85 11.29 -11.62
CA TYR A 108 3.47 10.44 -10.48
C TYR A 108 2.97 11.23 -9.27
N ARG A 109 3.20 12.55 -9.19
CA ARG A 109 2.77 13.36 -8.04
C ARG A 109 1.27 13.28 -7.80
N LYS A 110 0.48 13.33 -8.89
CA LYS A 110 -0.99 13.24 -8.83
C LYS A 110 -1.49 11.92 -8.24
N LEU A 111 -0.72 10.84 -8.37
CA LEU A 111 -1.08 9.55 -7.79
C LEU A 111 -1.04 9.60 -6.25
N PHE A 112 -0.01 10.22 -5.67
CA PHE A 112 0.10 10.35 -4.21
C PHE A 112 -0.90 11.37 -3.64
N GLU A 113 -1.18 12.46 -4.36
CA GLU A 113 -2.24 13.40 -3.99
C GLU A 113 -3.61 12.69 -3.94
N LYS A 114 -3.89 11.82 -4.92
CA LYS A 114 -5.10 11.00 -4.94
C LYS A 114 -5.11 9.96 -3.81
N LEU A 115 -3.97 9.34 -3.51
CA LEU A 115 -3.83 8.40 -2.38
C LEU A 115 -4.22 9.06 -1.05
N LEU A 116 -3.76 10.29 -0.79
CA LEU A 116 -4.12 11.01 0.44
C LEU A 116 -5.64 11.18 0.57
N THR A 117 -6.32 11.56 -0.50
CA THR A 117 -7.79 11.67 -0.53
C THR A 117 -8.49 10.31 -0.32
N ASN A 118 -7.94 9.24 -0.90
CA ASN A 118 -8.48 7.89 -0.79
C ASN A 118 -8.35 7.34 0.64
N ILE A 119 -7.24 7.63 1.33
CA ILE A 119 -7.02 7.23 2.73
C ILE A 119 -8.10 7.79 3.65
N ASP A 120 -8.44 9.08 3.51
CA ASP A 120 -9.48 9.71 4.32
C ASP A 120 -10.85 9.07 4.10
N SER A 121 -11.11 8.61 2.86
CA SER A 121 -12.35 7.89 2.52
C SER A 121 -12.46 6.53 3.19
N VAL A 122 -11.35 5.80 3.37
CA VAL A 122 -11.33 4.52 4.09
C VAL A 122 -11.54 4.74 5.58
N ARG A 123 -10.84 5.72 6.17
CA ARG A 123 -10.98 6.06 7.59
C ARG A 123 -12.41 6.43 7.97
N ALA A 124 -13.16 7.04 7.06
CA ALA A 124 -14.56 7.42 7.28
C ALA A 124 -15.57 6.26 7.18
N ARG A 125 -15.20 5.11 6.60
CA ARG A 125 -16.10 3.96 6.40
C ARG A 125 -16.12 2.95 7.55
N GLU A 126 -15.12 3.00 8.42
CA GLU A 126 -14.98 2.07 9.56
C GLU A 126 -15.28 2.74 10.92
N ILE A 127 -15.84 3.95 10.91
CA ILE A 127 -16.38 4.65 12.08
C ILE A 127 -17.91 4.54 12.09
#